data_AF-A0AAV1L3V9-F1
#
_entry.id   AF-A0AAV1L3V9-F1
#
_cell.length_a   1.000
_cell.length_b   1.000
_cell.length_c   1.000
_cell.angle_alpha   90.00
_cell.angle_beta   90.00
_cell.angle_gamma   90.00
#
_symmetry.space_group_name_H-M   'P 1'
#
loop_
_entity.id
_entity.type
_entity.pdbx_description
1 polymer ?
#
loop_
_entity_poly.entity_id
_entity_poly.type
_entity_poly.pdbx_seq_one_letter_code
_entity_poly.pdbx_strand_id
1 'polypeptide(L)'
;MKTSVQFGIIANSKTRVRCIFCKVYIPKANKCIEQHINGSKHKENFELMTENGISFNTDILYCKPCKSYLPDNHSISEHIEGAAHANWVAAMDDLVDGEFIRLNAYLSSDTENVFCEVCKKNIHCTLQNIEEHVNSLNHRSHIVEKLKPINGIFRVNNEDEVWCKVCDEYIDSHVLNILEHIDEDDHHMEWFMEIEDLMEGQDMSIVNYLANEFEKFAYCNKCKVEIICNAQSIEQHVNSESHLNQFS
;
A
#
# COMPACT_ATOMS: atom_id res chain seq x y z
N MET A 1 -11.24 1.32 36.57
CA MET A 1 -12.24 0.40 35.96
C MET A 1 -12.50 0.67 34.46
N LYS A 2 -11.99 1.74 33.84
CA LYS A 2 -12.18 1.98 32.39
C LYS A 2 -11.22 1.17 31.47
N THR A 3 -10.10 0.69 31.99
CA THR A 3 -9.05 -0.02 31.24
C THR A 3 -9.36 -1.49 30.93
N SER A 4 -10.26 -2.14 31.69
CA SER A 4 -10.49 -3.59 31.52
C SER A 4 -11.25 -3.95 30.25
N VAL A 5 -12.13 -3.06 29.76
CA VAL A 5 -12.88 -3.28 28.51
C VAL A 5 -11.96 -3.17 27.29
N GLN A 6 -10.92 -2.32 27.37
CA GLN A 6 -9.95 -2.09 26.29
C GLN A 6 -9.10 -3.33 25.97
N PHE A 7 -8.91 -4.22 26.93
CA PHE A 7 -8.22 -5.51 26.76
C PHE A 7 -9.20 -6.70 26.69
N GLY A 8 -10.47 -6.43 26.40
CA GLY A 8 -11.48 -7.47 26.25
C GLY A 8 -11.75 -8.27 27.53
N ILE A 9 -11.61 -7.67 28.70
CA ILE A 9 -11.91 -8.31 29.99
C ILE A 9 -13.24 -7.77 30.53
N ILE A 10 -14.26 -8.63 30.54
CA ILE A 10 -15.59 -8.31 31.07
C ILE A 10 -15.87 -9.07 32.36
N ALA A 11 -16.63 -8.46 33.26
CA ALA A 11 -17.08 -9.12 34.48
C ALA A 11 -18.07 -10.24 34.12
N ASN A 12 -17.86 -11.44 34.64
CA ASN A 12 -18.77 -12.57 34.41
C ASN A 12 -19.46 -13.04 35.69
N SER A 13 -18.71 -13.22 36.78
CA SER A 13 -19.25 -13.65 38.06
C SER A 13 -18.51 -13.00 39.23
N LYS A 14 -18.90 -13.34 40.47
CA LYS A 14 -18.22 -12.82 41.67
C LYS A 14 -16.73 -13.21 41.72
N THR A 15 -16.36 -14.35 41.13
CA THR A 15 -15.01 -14.92 41.23
C THR A 15 -14.25 -15.01 39.90
N ARG A 16 -14.92 -14.75 38.77
CA ARG A 16 -14.32 -14.85 37.43
C ARG A 16 -14.64 -13.66 36.53
N VAL A 17 -13.71 -13.36 35.64
CA VAL A 17 -13.89 -12.48 34.49
C VAL A 17 -13.84 -13.33 33.21
N ARG A 18 -14.43 -12.85 32.12
CA ARG A 18 -14.36 -13.49 30.81
C ARG A 18 -13.48 -12.62 29.91
N CYS A 19 -12.54 -13.23 29.22
CA CYS A 19 -11.88 -12.59 28.10
C CYS A 19 -12.72 -12.84 26.84
N ILE A 20 -13.18 -11.79 26.19
CA ILE A 20 -13.98 -11.88 24.96
C ILE A 20 -13.13 -12.25 23.75
N PHE A 21 -11.88 -11.81 23.70
CA PHE A 21 -10.96 -12.08 22.59
C PHE A 21 -10.52 -13.54 22.59
N CYS A 22 -10.24 -14.10 23.77
CA CYS A 22 -9.77 -15.48 23.91
C CYS A 22 -10.91 -16.46 24.26
N LYS A 23 -12.11 -15.96 24.57
CA LYS A 23 -13.29 -16.74 25.00
C LYS A 23 -13.04 -17.65 26.22
N VAL A 24 -12.10 -17.26 27.08
CA VAL A 24 -11.75 -18.01 28.31
C VAL A 24 -12.21 -17.30 29.57
N TYR A 25 -12.46 -18.07 30.61
CA TYR A 25 -12.74 -17.56 31.95
C TYR A 25 -11.46 -17.48 32.78
N ILE A 26 -11.21 -16.30 33.34
CA ILE A 26 -10.00 -16.00 34.12
C ILE A 26 -10.43 -15.75 35.57
N PRO A 27 -9.72 -16.28 36.58
CA PRO A 27 -9.95 -15.90 37.97
C PRO A 27 -9.88 -14.38 38.14
N LYS A 28 -10.77 -13.81 38.95
CA LYS A 28 -10.83 -12.35 39.23
C LYS A 28 -9.68 -11.87 40.15
N ALA A 29 -8.51 -12.47 40.01
CA ALA A 29 -7.28 -12.05 40.68
C ALA A 29 -6.43 -11.25 39.68
N ASN A 30 -5.98 -10.05 40.07
CA ASN A 30 -5.25 -9.15 39.17
C ASN A 30 -4.05 -9.81 38.50
N LYS A 31 -3.27 -10.61 39.24
CA LYS A 31 -2.14 -11.36 38.68
C LYS A 31 -2.54 -12.29 37.53
N CYS A 32 -3.69 -12.96 37.62
CA CYS A 32 -4.18 -13.85 36.57
C CYS A 32 -4.64 -13.07 35.34
N ILE A 33 -5.27 -11.90 35.55
CA ILE A 33 -5.70 -11.02 34.47
C ILE A 33 -4.48 -10.45 33.75
N GLU A 34 -3.50 -9.93 34.50
CA GLU A 34 -2.24 -9.40 33.96
C GLU A 34 -1.43 -10.45 33.21
N GLN A 35 -1.33 -11.66 33.75
CA GLN A 35 -0.67 -12.77 33.05
C GLN A 35 -1.40 -13.14 31.75
N HIS A 36 -2.73 -13.08 31.74
CA HIS A 36 -3.51 -13.39 30.56
C HIS A 36 -3.35 -12.32 29.47
N ILE A 37 -3.55 -11.03 29.79
CA ILE A 37 -3.48 -9.94 28.79
C ILE A 37 -2.08 -9.81 28.18
N ASN A 38 -1.03 -10.18 28.93
CA ASN A 38 0.34 -10.16 28.46
C ASN A 38 0.77 -11.48 27.78
N GLY A 39 -0.09 -12.50 27.79
CA GLY A 39 0.18 -13.77 27.13
C GLY A 39 0.19 -13.63 25.61
N SER A 40 1.05 -14.40 24.94
CA SER A 40 1.24 -14.35 23.48
C SER A 40 -0.08 -14.52 22.72
N LYS A 41 -0.86 -15.55 23.07
CA LYS A 41 -2.16 -15.82 22.44
C LYS A 41 -3.19 -14.69 22.58
N HIS A 42 -3.14 -13.93 23.67
CA HIS A 42 -4.04 -12.80 23.84
C HIS A 42 -3.67 -11.64 22.91
N LYS A 43 -2.37 -11.34 22.83
CA LYS A 43 -1.84 -10.30 21.95
C LYS A 43 -2.11 -10.62 20.48
N GLU A 44 -1.86 -11.86 20.07
CA GLU A 44 -2.16 -12.35 18.73
C GLU A 44 -3.65 -12.19 18.38
N ASN A 45 -4.56 -12.61 19.27
CA ASN A 45 -5.99 -12.42 19.04
C ASN A 45 -6.38 -10.93 18.94
N PHE A 46 -5.73 -10.05 19.71
CA PHE A 46 -5.99 -8.62 19.68
C PHE A 46 -5.48 -7.95 18.39
N GLU A 47 -4.31 -8.36 17.92
CA GLU A 47 -3.72 -7.94 16.65
C GLU A 47 -4.62 -8.38 15.48
N LEU A 48 -4.98 -9.67 15.43
CA LEU A 48 -5.90 -10.22 14.43
C LEU A 48 -7.22 -9.45 14.38
N MET A 49 -7.79 -9.08 15.52
CA MET A 49 -9.01 -8.28 15.55
C MET A 49 -8.83 -6.90 14.94
N THR A 50 -7.75 -6.21 15.30
CA THR A 50 -7.48 -4.84 14.85
C THR A 50 -7.19 -4.81 13.35
N GLU A 51 -6.41 -5.76 12.86
CA GLU A 51 -6.04 -5.89 11.45
C GLU A 51 -7.21 -6.32 10.58
N ASN A 52 -8.22 -7.00 11.14
CA ASN A 52 -9.37 -7.51 10.39
C ASN A 52 -10.67 -6.72 10.62
N GLY A 53 -10.60 -5.54 11.24
CA GLY A 53 -11.79 -4.71 11.45
C GLY A 53 -12.82 -5.32 12.38
N ILE A 54 -12.38 -6.14 13.34
CA ILE A 54 -13.23 -6.77 14.35
C ILE A 54 -13.18 -5.93 15.61
N SER A 55 -14.32 -5.36 15.96
CA SER A 55 -14.49 -4.52 17.15
C SER A 55 -15.42 -5.20 18.16
N PHE A 56 -15.34 -4.76 19.41
CA PHE A 56 -16.25 -5.21 20.46
C PHE A 56 -17.35 -4.17 20.67
N ASN A 57 -18.60 -4.52 20.35
CA ASN A 57 -19.76 -3.65 20.50
C ASN A 57 -20.82 -4.32 21.36
N THR A 58 -21.21 -3.69 22.48
CA THR A 58 -22.30 -4.14 23.36
C THR A 58 -22.27 -5.64 23.70
N ASP A 59 -21.15 -6.12 24.25
CA ASP A 59 -20.95 -7.52 24.66
C ASP A 59 -20.81 -8.57 23.55
N ILE A 60 -20.77 -8.15 22.28
CA ILE A 60 -20.61 -9.04 21.12
C ILE A 60 -19.51 -8.52 20.19
N LEU A 61 -18.77 -9.43 19.57
CA LEU A 61 -17.79 -9.08 18.54
C LEU A 61 -18.51 -8.76 17.22
N TYR A 62 -18.11 -7.69 16.56
CA TYR A 62 -18.65 -7.25 15.27
C TYR A 62 -17.52 -7.14 14.26
N CYS A 63 -17.65 -7.83 13.13
CA CYS A 63 -16.75 -7.68 12.00
C CYS A 63 -17.32 -6.65 11.03
N LYS A 64 -16.56 -5.58 10.84
CA LYS A 64 -16.93 -4.46 9.97
C LYS A 64 -16.87 -4.84 8.48
N PRO A 65 -15.82 -5.52 7.97
CA PRO A 65 -15.82 -6.12 6.63
C PRO A 65 -17.07 -6.97 6.31
N CYS A 66 -17.40 -7.93 7.18
CA CYS A 66 -18.53 -8.83 6.98
C CYS A 66 -19.88 -8.23 7.36
N LYS A 67 -19.90 -7.03 7.96
CA LYS A 67 -21.08 -6.36 8.52
C LYS A 67 -21.93 -7.28 9.41
N SER A 68 -21.30 -8.16 10.18
CA SER A 68 -21.99 -9.18 10.97
C SER A 68 -21.41 -9.35 12.38
N TYR A 69 -22.27 -9.78 13.29
CA TYR A 69 -21.89 -10.11 14.65
C TYR A 69 -21.34 -11.54 14.70
N LEU A 70 -20.19 -11.72 15.34
CA LEU A 70 -19.56 -13.03 15.52
C LEU A 70 -20.28 -13.79 16.65
N PRO A 71 -20.79 -14.99 16.36
CA PRO A 71 -21.38 -15.85 17.37
C PRO A 71 -20.42 -16.19 18.51
N ASP A 72 -20.98 -16.38 19.70
CA ASP A 72 -20.20 -16.64 20.92
C ASP A 72 -19.39 -17.94 20.86
N ASN A 73 -19.72 -18.86 19.94
CA ASN A 73 -19.02 -20.12 19.70
C ASN A 73 -17.92 -20.06 18.62
N HIS A 74 -17.81 -19.01 17.79
CA HIS A 74 -16.79 -18.92 16.72
C HIS A 74 -15.54 -18.17 17.15
N SER A 75 -14.37 -18.77 17.08
CA SER A 75 -13.11 -18.05 17.33
C SER A 75 -12.88 -16.95 16.28
N ILE A 76 -12.02 -15.99 16.61
CA ILE A 76 -11.62 -14.90 15.69
C ILE A 76 -10.96 -15.49 14.43
N SER A 77 -10.05 -16.45 14.61
CA SER A 77 -9.36 -17.13 13.51
C SER A 77 -10.32 -17.86 12.58
N GLU A 78 -11.26 -18.66 13.12
CA GLU A 78 -12.28 -19.35 12.31
C GLU A 78 -13.16 -18.38 11.51
N HIS A 79 -13.42 -17.19 12.04
CA HIS A 79 -14.18 -16.17 11.31
C HIS A 79 -13.38 -15.57 10.15
N ILE A 80 -12.12 -15.20 10.39
CA ILE A 80 -11.22 -14.59 9.39
C ILE A 80 -10.94 -15.57 8.25
N GLU A 81 -10.74 -16.85 8.57
CA GLU A 81 -10.58 -17.94 7.60
C GLU A 81 -11.89 -18.35 6.93
N GLY A 82 -13.03 -17.86 7.43
CA GLY A 82 -14.35 -18.13 6.89
C GLY A 82 -14.53 -17.50 5.51
N ALA A 83 -15.19 -18.21 4.59
CA ALA A 83 -15.35 -17.82 3.20
C ALA A 83 -15.88 -16.38 3.01
N ALA A 84 -16.80 -15.92 3.85
CA ALA A 84 -17.34 -14.56 3.74
C ALA A 84 -16.28 -13.47 3.98
N HIS A 85 -15.41 -13.65 4.98
CA HIS A 85 -14.35 -12.70 5.29
C HIS A 85 -13.22 -12.81 4.28
N ALA A 86 -12.76 -14.03 3.99
CA ALA A 86 -11.72 -14.31 3.02
C ALA A 86 -12.07 -13.74 1.62
N ASN A 87 -13.32 -13.91 1.17
CA ASN A 87 -13.76 -13.35 -0.12
C ASN A 87 -13.78 -11.83 -0.12
N TRP A 88 -14.16 -11.20 1.00
CA TRP A 88 -14.12 -9.73 1.10
C TRP A 88 -12.68 -9.23 1.08
N VAL A 89 -11.78 -9.90 1.80
CA VAL A 89 -10.35 -9.55 1.83
C VAL A 89 -9.77 -9.65 0.43
N ALA A 90 -9.96 -10.78 -0.26
CA ALA A 90 -9.47 -10.96 -1.63
C ALA A 90 -10.02 -9.89 -2.58
N ALA A 91 -11.34 -9.66 -2.59
CA ALA A 91 -11.94 -8.66 -3.47
C ALA A 91 -11.50 -7.22 -3.13
N MET A 92 -11.21 -6.92 -1.86
CA MET A 92 -10.72 -5.61 -1.48
C MET A 92 -9.25 -5.46 -1.85
N ASP A 93 -8.42 -6.48 -1.65
CA ASP A 93 -7.00 -6.51 -1.99
C ASP A 93 -6.83 -6.27 -3.49
N ASP A 94 -7.56 -7.03 -4.33
CA ASP A 94 -7.59 -6.87 -5.79
C ASP A 94 -7.95 -5.44 -6.23
N LEU A 95 -8.78 -4.74 -5.44
CA LEU A 95 -9.23 -3.38 -5.75
C LEU A 95 -8.30 -2.28 -5.24
N VAL A 96 -7.48 -2.53 -4.21
CA VAL A 96 -6.64 -1.50 -3.59
C VAL A 96 -5.16 -1.70 -3.86
N ASP A 97 -4.75 -2.88 -4.33
CA ASP A 97 -3.36 -3.19 -4.59
C ASP A 97 -2.81 -2.26 -5.67
N GLY A 98 -1.65 -1.65 -5.38
CA GLY A 98 -1.09 -0.58 -6.22
C GLY A 98 -1.84 0.75 -6.26
N GLU A 99 -3.08 0.84 -5.75
CA GLU A 99 -3.96 2.02 -5.89
C GLU A 99 -3.70 3.12 -4.83
N PHE A 100 -2.72 2.91 -3.94
CA PHE A 100 -2.35 3.82 -2.84
C PHE A 100 -3.53 4.17 -1.91
N ILE A 101 -4.40 3.19 -1.63
CA ILE A 101 -5.53 3.31 -0.72
C ILE A 101 -5.17 2.69 0.64
N ARG A 102 -5.31 3.47 1.72
CA ARG A 102 -5.06 3.01 3.09
C ARG A 102 -6.30 2.39 3.72
N LEU A 103 -6.34 1.06 3.78
CA LEU A 103 -7.39 0.30 4.49
C LEU A 103 -7.29 0.39 6.01
N ASN A 104 -6.09 0.60 6.57
CA ASN A 104 -5.86 0.58 8.02
C ASN A 104 -6.77 1.54 8.79
N ALA A 105 -7.09 2.71 8.21
CA ALA A 105 -8.02 3.66 8.82
C ALA A 105 -9.43 3.05 8.97
N TYR A 106 -9.91 2.30 7.97
CA TYR A 106 -11.19 1.62 8.03
C TYR A 106 -11.19 0.46 9.03
N LEU A 107 -10.11 -0.33 9.08
CA LEU A 107 -10.02 -1.55 9.89
C LEU A 107 -9.78 -1.24 11.37
N SER A 108 -8.87 -0.32 11.68
CA SER A 108 -8.44 -0.05 13.07
C SER A 108 -9.23 1.05 13.78
N SER A 109 -10.18 1.71 13.11
CA SER A 109 -10.91 2.85 13.68
C SER A 109 -12.43 2.78 13.45
N ASP A 110 -13.15 3.65 14.15
CA ASP A 110 -14.60 3.79 14.03
C ASP A 110 -15.05 4.46 12.71
N THR A 111 -14.12 4.82 11.81
CA THR A 111 -14.48 5.51 10.56
C THR A 111 -14.92 4.54 9.48
N GLU A 112 -16.05 4.79 8.82
CA GLU A 112 -16.51 3.99 7.68
C GLU A 112 -15.81 4.33 6.34
N ASN A 113 -14.65 4.98 6.40
CA ASN A 113 -13.95 5.47 5.23
C ASN A 113 -12.52 4.92 5.14
N VAL A 114 -12.04 4.77 3.92
CA VAL A 114 -10.62 4.57 3.59
C VAL A 114 -10.05 5.88 3.04
N PHE A 115 -8.73 6.03 3.06
CA PHE A 115 -8.08 7.22 2.54
C PHE A 115 -7.29 6.88 1.28
N CYS A 116 -7.62 7.53 0.16
CA CYS A 116 -6.82 7.49 -1.05
C CYS A 116 -5.72 8.55 -0.98
N GLU A 117 -4.45 8.11 -0.98
CA GLU A 117 -3.32 9.03 -0.89
C GLU A 117 -3.07 9.82 -2.16
N VAL A 118 -3.46 9.26 -3.29
CA VAL A 118 -3.26 9.84 -4.61
C VAL A 118 -4.25 10.99 -4.81
N CYS A 119 -5.53 10.74 -4.55
CA CYS A 119 -6.58 11.74 -4.64
C CYS A 119 -6.72 12.64 -3.40
N LYS A 120 -6.04 12.32 -2.30
CA LYS A 120 -6.14 12.99 -0.98
C LYS A 120 -7.59 13.09 -0.45
N LYS A 121 -8.37 12.03 -0.59
CA LYS A 121 -9.81 12.00 -0.24
C LYS A 121 -10.16 10.78 0.60
N ASN A 122 -11.18 10.96 1.44
CA ASN A 122 -11.83 9.86 2.15
C ASN A 122 -12.93 9.27 1.27
N ILE A 123 -12.95 7.95 1.15
CA ILE A 123 -13.93 7.20 0.35
C ILE A 123 -14.67 6.26 1.29
N HIS A 124 -15.99 6.22 1.22
CA HIS A 124 -16.77 5.30 2.03
C HIS A 124 -16.47 3.85 1.62
N CYS A 125 -16.06 3.02 2.58
CA CYS A 125 -15.53 1.68 2.35
C CYS A 125 -16.63 0.69 1.99
N THR A 126 -16.90 0.57 0.70
CA THR A 126 -17.69 -0.50 0.10
C THR A 126 -16.99 -0.93 -1.19
N LEU A 127 -17.08 -2.22 -1.56
CA LEU A 127 -16.45 -2.73 -2.79
C LEU A 127 -16.82 -1.85 -4.00
N GLN A 128 -18.12 -1.55 -4.16
CA GLN A 128 -18.62 -0.69 -5.23
C GLN A 128 -17.99 0.71 -5.23
N ASN A 129 -17.89 1.38 -4.08
CA ASN A 129 -17.36 2.75 -4.05
C ASN A 129 -15.85 2.77 -4.31
N ILE A 130 -15.12 1.74 -3.87
CA ILE A 130 -13.70 1.60 -4.18
C ILE A 130 -13.52 1.34 -5.66
N GLU A 131 -14.26 0.38 -6.23
CA GLU A 131 -14.24 0.08 -7.66
C GLU A 131 -14.58 1.30 -8.53
N GLU A 132 -15.64 2.03 -8.21
CA GLU A 132 -16.00 3.28 -8.91
C GLU A 132 -14.91 4.35 -8.77
N HIS A 133 -14.24 4.41 -7.62
CA HIS A 133 -13.16 5.37 -7.38
C HIS A 133 -11.91 5.04 -8.20
N VAL A 134 -11.41 3.80 -8.13
CA VAL A 134 -10.16 3.38 -8.79
C VAL A 134 -10.31 3.40 -10.32
N ASN A 135 -11.50 3.09 -10.82
CA ASN A 135 -11.83 3.19 -12.24
C ASN A 135 -12.17 4.61 -12.71
N SER A 136 -12.22 5.58 -11.80
CA SER A 136 -12.49 6.96 -12.20
C SER A 136 -11.30 7.55 -12.95
N LEU A 137 -11.59 8.30 -14.03
CA LEU A 137 -10.58 9.00 -14.82
C LEU A 137 -9.68 9.88 -13.96
N ASN A 138 -10.22 10.50 -12.92
CA ASN A 138 -9.50 11.39 -12.01
C ASN A 138 -8.51 10.66 -11.10
N HIS A 139 -8.82 9.42 -10.71
CA HIS A 139 -7.90 8.63 -9.91
C HIS A 139 -6.73 8.13 -10.77
N ARG A 140 -7.03 7.53 -11.93
CA ARG A 140 -6.04 7.19 -12.96
C ARG A 140 -5.20 8.42 -13.36
N SER A 141 -5.85 9.59 -13.41
CA SER A 141 -5.33 10.95 -13.20
C SER A 141 -4.00 11.01 -12.51
N HIS A 142 -4.19 11.04 -11.22
CA HIS A 142 -3.19 11.34 -10.26
C HIS A 142 -2.19 10.19 -10.09
N ILE A 143 -2.56 8.95 -10.43
CA ILE A 143 -1.60 7.83 -10.45
C ILE A 143 -0.54 8.06 -11.51
N VAL A 144 -0.95 8.34 -12.75
CA VAL A 144 0.02 8.61 -13.81
C VAL A 144 0.89 9.81 -13.45
N GLU A 145 0.30 10.91 -12.95
CA GLU A 145 1.11 12.06 -12.48
C GLU A 145 2.09 11.71 -11.36
N LYS A 146 1.73 10.76 -10.49
CA LYS A 146 2.61 10.30 -9.40
C LYS A 146 3.72 9.38 -9.89
N LEU A 147 3.48 8.58 -10.92
CA LEU A 147 4.45 7.66 -11.53
C LEU A 147 5.36 8.32 -12.56
N LYS A 148 4.93 9.41 -13.20
CA LYS A 148 5.71 10.21 -14.16
C LYS A 148 7.18 10.43 -13.76
N PRO A 149 7.49 11.06 -12.61
CA PRO A 149 8.87 11.41 -12.27
C PRO A 149 9.76 10.21 -11.95
N ILE A 150 9.19 8.99 -11.87
CA ILE A 150 9.88 7.78 -11.44
C ILE A 150 10.07 6.83 -12.62
N ASN A 151 9.07 6.69 -13.49
CA ASN A 151 9.04 5.62 -14.49
C ASN A 151 8.80 6.10 -15.92
N GLY A 152 8.69 7.41 -16.15
CA GLY A 152 8.50 7.95 -17.51
C GLY A 152 7.19 7.52 -18.16
N ILE A 153 6.13 7.35 -17.37
CA ILE A 153 4.80 6.97 -17.83
C ILE A 153 3.96 8.22 -18.09
N PHE A 154 3.43 8.35 -19.31
CA PHE A 154 2.69 9.51 -19.78
C PHE A 154 1.29 9.14 -20.23
N ARG A 155 0.37 10.10 -20.10
CA ARG A 155 -0.98 9.92 -20.62
C ARG A 155 -1.00 10.17 -22.12
N VAL A 156 -1.80 9.38 -22.80
CA VAL A 156 -2.11 9.57 -24.22
C VAL A 156 -3.55 10.04 -24.37
N ASN A 157 -3.95 10.38 -25.60
CA ASN A 157 -5.24 11.02 -25.84
C ASN A 157 -6.43 10.05 -25.67
N ASN A 158 -6.21 8.74 -25.81
CA ASN A 158 -7.16 7.72 -25.44
C ASN A 158 -7.11 7.50 -23.93
N GLU A 159 -8.28 7.53 -23.30
CA GLU A 159 -8.41 7.39 -21.84
C GLU A 159 -8.04 5.99 -21.32
N ASP A 160 -7.83 5.04 -22.24
CA ASP A 160 -7.61 3.63 -21.95
C ASP A 160 -6.13 3.26 -21.85
N GLU A 161 -5.21 4.08 -22.36
CA GLU A 161 -3.79 3.74 -22.45
C GLU A 161 -2.89 4.81 -21.83
N VAL A 162 -1.65 4.41 -21.53
CA VAL A 162 -0.53 5.26 -21.16
C VAL A 162 0.68 4.90 -22.02
N TRP A 163 1.54 5.85 -22.32
CA TRP A 163 2.77 5.64 -23.07
C TRP A 163 3.96 5.59 -22.10
N CYS A 164 4.75 4.53 -22.18
CA CYS A 164 6.04 4.43 -21.51
C CYS A 164 7.14 4.99 -22.41
N LYS A 165 7.78 6.06 -21.96
CA LYS A 165 8.86 6.70 -22.71
C LYS A 165 10.16 5.90 -22.73
N VAL A 166 10.37 5.05 -21.72
CA VAL A 166 11.56 4.21 -21.62
C VAL A 166 11.53 3.12 -22.69
N CYS A 167 10.39 2.43 -22.80
CA CYS A 167 10.22 1.31 -23.73
C CYS A 167 9.64 1.72 -25.10
N ASP A 168 9.10 2.94 -25.21
CA ASP A 168 8.32 3.43 -26.36
C ASP A 168 7.07 2.57 -26.66
N GLU A 169 6.40 2.11 -25.62
CA GLU A 169 5.24 1.21 -25.70
C GLU A 169 3.97 1.82 -25.09
N TYR A 170 2.81 1.36 -25.56
CA TYR A 170 1.49 1.74 -25.03
C TYR A 170 0.98 0.63 -24.11
N ILE A 171 0.63 1.01 -22.88
CA ILE A 171 0.21 0.12 -21.80
C ILE A 171 -1.22 0.48 -21.44
N ASP A 172 -2.02 -0.51 -21.08
CA ASP A 172 -3.36 -0.25 -20.56
C ASP A 172 -3.29 0.57 -19.25
N SER A 173 -4.18 1.55 -19.12
CA SER A 173 -4.17 2.56 -18.05
C SER A 173 -4.60 2.06 -16.67
N HIS A 174 -4.98 0.79 -16.53
CA HIS A 174 -5.19 0.17 -15.23
C HIS A 174 -3.87 0.05 -14.49
N VAL A 175 -3.88 0.35 -13.20
CA VAL A 175 -2.68 0.52 -12.38
C VAL A 175 -1.87 -0.76 -12.29
N LEU A 176 -2.54 -1.91 -12.17
CA LEU A 176 -1.90 -3.21 -12.17
C LEU A 176 -1.05 -3.41 -13.43
N ASN A 177 -1.59 -3.14 -14.62
CA ASN A 177 -0.84 -3.26 -15.88
C ASN A 177 0.36 -2.30 -15.93
N ILE A 178 0.21 -1.08 -15.40
CA ILE A 178 1.30 -0.11 -15.31
C ILE A 178 2.40 -0.61 -14.35
N LEU A 179 2.03 -1.15 -13.19
CA LEU A 179 2.98 -1.64 -12.19
C LEU A 179 3.66 -2.93 -12.66
N GLU A 180 2.92 -3.87 -13.25
CA GLU A 180 3.48 -5.07 -13.89
C GLU A 180 4.49 -4.68 -14.98
N HIS A 181 4.18 -3.67 -15.79
CA HIS A 181 5.16 -3.16 -16.76
C HIS A 181 6.42 -2.56 -16.09
N ILE A 182 6.27 -1.83 -14.97
CA ILE A 182 7.42 -1.20 -14.30
C ILE A 182 8.31 -2.24 -13.62
N ASP A 183 7.71 -3.25 -12.98
CA ASP A 183 8.41 -4.17 -12.08
C ASP A 183 8.76 -5.52 -12.73
N GLU A 184 8.02 -5.95 -13.75
CA GLU A 184 8.17 -7.27 -14.38
C GLU A 184 8.59 -7.24 -15.86
N ASP A 185 8.56 -6.08 -16.52
CA ASP A 185 9.04 -5.98 -17.90
C ASP A 185 10.57 -5.96 -17.94
N ASP A 186 11.15 -7.02 -18.50
CA ASP A 186 12.60 -7.19 -18.63
C ASP A 186 13.25 -5.98 -19.34
N HIS A 187 12.59 -5.42 -20.35
CA HIS A 187 13.16 -4.31 -21.12
C HIS A 187 13.18 -3.00 -20.32
N HIS A 188 12.09 -2.69 -19.61
CA HIS A 188 12.00 -1.56 -18.70
C HIS A 188 13.07 -1.64 -17.61
N MET A 189 13.16 -2.81 -16.96
CA MET A 189 14.09 -3.05 -15.87
C MET A 189 15.55 -3.02 -16.32
N GLU A 190 15.87 -3.64 -17.47
CA GLU A 190 17.23 -3.63 -18.03
C GLU A 190 17.70 -2.21 -18.34
N TRP A 191 16.82 -1.37 -18.90
CA TRP A 191 17.15 0.04 -19.16
C TRP A 191 17.47 0.79 -17.87
N PHE A 192 16.66 0.63 -16.82
CA PHE A 192 16.92 1.30 -15.53
C PHE A 192 18.23 0.82 -14.91
N MET A 193 18.49 -0.49 -14.88
CA MET A 193 19.75 -1.03 -14.37
C MET A 193 20.95 -0.47 -15.11
N GLU A 194 20.94 -0.44 -16.44
CA GLU A 194 22.04 0.07 -17.24
C GLU A 194 22.30 1.57 -16.99
N ILE A 195 21.24 2.38 -16.93
CA ILE A 195 21.34 3.82 -16.71
C ILE A 195 21.79 4.13 -15.28
N GLU A 196 21.28 3.43 -14.28
CA GLU A 196 21.68 3.59 -12.88
C GLU A 196 23.15 3.21 -12.65
N ASP A 197 23.61 2.09 -13.21
CA ASP A 197 25.00 1.64 -13.13
C ASP A 197 25.97 2.69 -13.73
N LEU A 198 25.61 3.27 -14.89
CA LEU A 198 26.42 4.32 -15.52
C LEU A 198 26.43 5.63 -14.72
N MET A 199 25.34 5.93 -14.03
CA MET A 199 25.20 7.15 -13.21
C MET A 199 25.77 7.00 -11.80
N GLU A 200 26.06 5.77 -11.35
CA GLU A 200 26.52 5.49 -10.00
C GLU A 200 27.79 6.29 -9.67
N GLY A 201 27.70 7.11 -8.62
CA GLY A 201 28.81 7.98 -8.20
C GLY A 201 29.08 9.19 -9.13
N GLN A 202 28.29 9.42 -10.18
CA GLN A 202 28.52 10.47 -11.17
C GLN A 202 27.77 11.79 -10.93
N ASP A 203 26.93 11.87 -9.89
CA ASP A 203 26.06 13.03 -9.58
C ASP A 203 25.34 13.53 -10.85
N MET A 204 24.53 12.63 -11.40
CA MET A 204 23.70 12.84 -12.58
C MET A 204 22.23 12.70 -12.20
N SER A 205 21.34 13.32 -12.98
CA SER A 205 19.89 13.24 -12.76
C SER A 205 19.14 13.02 -14.06
N ILE A 206 18.22 12.04 -14.04
CA ILE A 206 17.27 11.75 -15.12
C ILE A 206 15.84 12.15 -14.74
N VAL A 207 15.63 12.80 -13.59
CA VAL A 207 14.27 13.14 -13.11
C VAL A 207 13.53 14.02 -14.11
N ASN A 208 14.21 15.01 -14.71
CA ASN A 208 13.60 15.85 -15.74
C ASN A 208 13.27 15.06 -17.01
N TYR A 209 14.14 14.12 -17.40
CA TYR A 209 13.89 13.21 -18.51
C TYR A 209 12.64 12.37 -18.26
N LEU A 210 12.49 11.78 -17.08
CA LEU A 210 11.33 10.95 -16.75
C LEU A 210 10.05 11.77 -16.56
N ALA A 211 10.14 13.00 -16.03
CA ALA A 211 8.98 13.83 -15.73
C ALA A 211 8.38 14.57 -16.95
N ASN A 212 9.12 14.70 -18.06
CA ASN A 212 8.71 15.50 -19.21
C ASN A 212 8.76 14.70 -20.51
N GLU A 213 7.62 14.63 -21.22
CA GLU A 213 7.45 13.86 -22.46
C GLU A 213 8.41 14.29 -23.58
N PHE A 214 8.77 15.58 -23.62
CA PHE A 214 9.63 16.14 -24.66
C PHE A 214 11.11 16.23 -24.26
N GLU A 215 11.42 16.04 -22.98
CA GLU A 215 12.80 16.12 -22.50
C GLU A 215 13.61 14.94 -23.06
N LYS A 216 14.79 15.18 -23.62
CA LYS A 216 15.63 14.11 -24.17
C LYS A 216 16.94 13.96 -23.42
N PHE A 217 17.19 14.83 -22.45
CA PHE A 217 18.47 14.97 -21.82
C PHE A 217 18.43 14.59 -20.34
N ALA A 218 19.44 13.83 -19.93
CA ALA A 218 19.89 13.73 -18.55
C ALA A 218 20.78 14.94 -18.22
N TYR A 219 20.83 15.32 -16.95
CA TYR A 219 21.67 16.42 -16.49
C TYR A 219 22.82 15.91 -15.64
N CYS A 220 24.05 16.25 -15.99
CA CYS A 220 25.22 16.00 -15.16
C CYS A 220 25.48 17.20 -14.24
N ASN A 221 25.28 17.03 -12.94
CA ASN A 221 25.47 18.11 -11.97
C ASN A 221 26.93 18.47 -11.75
N LYS A 222 27.86 17.54 -11.99
CA LYS A 222 29.31 17.82 -11.92
C LYS A 222 29.73 18.76 -13.05
N CYS A 223 29.47 18.32 -14.29
CA CYS A 223 29.88 19.05 -15.48
C CYS A 223 28.98 20.25 -15.83
N LYS A 224 27.77 20.32 -15.26
CA LYS A 224 26.73 21.32 -15.58
C LYS A 224 26.31 21.28 -17.05
N VAL A 225 26.20 20.09 -17.63
CA VAL A 225 25.84 19.88 -19.03
C VAL A 225 24.66 18.92 -19.18
N GLU A 226 23.93 19.10 -20.27
CA GLU A 226 22.86 18.21 -20.73
C GLU A 226 23.44 17.15 -21.66
N ILE A 227 23.04 15.90 -21.45
CA ILE A 227 23.53 14.71 -22.17
C ILE A 227 22.32 13.95 -22.65
N ILE A 228 22.30 13.46 -23.89
CA ILE A 228 21.17 12.67 -24.38
C ILE A 228 20.98 11.46 -23.45
N CYS A 229 19.75 11.22 -22.98
CA CYS A 229 19.46 10.17 -22.02
C CYS A 229 19.38 8.80 -22.72
N ASN A 230 20.54 8.23 -23.02
CA ASN A 230 20.71 6.84 -23.43
C ASN A 230 22.06 6.33 -22.92
N ALA A 231 22.18 5.01 -22.76
CA ALA A 231 23.36 4.36 -22.21
C ALA A 231 24.65 4.79 -22.93
N GLN A 232 24.65 4.76 -24.25
CA GLN A 232 25.82 5.13 -25.05
C GLN A 232 26.31 6.56 -24.79
N SER A 233 25.41 7.55 -24.74
CA SER A 233 25.78 8.96 -24.58
C SER A 233 26.23 9.26 -23.15
N ILE A 234 25.58 8.63 -22.16
CA ILE A 234 25.97 8.74 -20.76
C ILE A 234 27.33 8.09 -20.54
N GLU A 235 27.54 6.87 -21.04
CA GLU A 235 28.82 6.16 -20.95
C GLU A 235 29.95 6.98 -21.60
N GLN A 236 29.73 7.53 -22.80
CA GLN A 236 30.71 8.40 -23.46
C GLN A 236 31.03 9.65 -22.65
N HIS A 237 30.03 10.25 -22.01
CA HIS A 237 30.24 11.42 -21.15
C HIS A 237 31.06 11.08 -19.90
N VAL A 238 30.65 10.03 -19.17
CA VAL A 238 31.28 9.60 -17.92
C VAL A 238 32.74 9.19 -18.14
N ASN A 239 33.04 8.55 -19.28
CA ASN A 239 34.38 8.16 -19.66
C ASN A 239 35.18 9.28 -20.36
N SER A 240 34.61 10.46 -20.56
CA SER A 240 35.31 11.58 -21.21
C SER A 240 36.37 12.19 -20.29
N GLU A 241 37.51 12.60 -20.85
CA GLU A 241 38.55 13.31 -20.08
C GLU A 241 38.00 14.57 -19.41
N SER A 242 37.06 15.27 -20.05
CA SER A 242 36.38 16.45 -19.49
C SER A 242 35.62 16.16 -18.20
N HIS A 243 35.01 14.99 -18.07
CA HIS A 243 34.29 14.58 -16.85
C HIS A 243 35.26 14.02 -15.80
N LEU A 244 36.22 13.20 -16.22
CA LEU A 244 37.23 12.59 -15.33
C LEU A 244 38.19 13.64 -14.73
N ASN A 245 38.53 14.70 -15.46
CA ASN A 245 39.44 15.75 -14.98
C ASN A 245 38.79 16.69 -13.95
N GLN A 246 37.46 16.63 -13.75
CA GLN A 246 36.80 17.33 -12.64
C GLN A 246 36.92 16.59 -11.29
N PHE A 247 37.55 15.40 -11.27
CA PHE A 247 37.91 14.66 -10.04
C PHE A 247 39.28 15.05 -9.46
N SER A 248 39.98 16.03 -10.03
CA SER A 248 41.24 16.59 -9.50
C SER A 248 40.99 17.86 -8.70
#